data_AF-A0A368FM35-F1
#
_entry.id   AF-A0A368FM35-F1
#
_cell.length_a   1.000
_cell.length_b   1.000
_cell.length_c   1.000
_cell.angle_alpha   90.00
_cell.angle_beta   90.00
_cell.angle_gamma   90.00
#
_symmetry.space_group_name_H-M   'P 1'
#
loop_
_entity.id
_entity.type
_entity.pdbx_description
1 polymer ?
#
loop_
_entity_poly.entity_id
_entity_poly.type
_entity_poly.pdbx_seq_one_letter_code
_entity_poly.pdbx_strand_id
1 'polypeptide(L)'
;MSSCGYFSEVSSVVGFQTPAFEGDVNLFGAESIAIHVAGCANACAKNCAEIVQWLQWAEGSLLPTVLGYVLPSVSAANLDKKVVDAYKAELLAQLQHLDDALLTRTYLVGERLSLADISVALDLLPAYQHVLDAATRKKVVNVTRWFQTVMHQPAVKEVLGDVHLCDKVSQFNQTKFNEFSSKHSPKPEKKKEEKKKDHPKPAPKAKEPEDDGADDGVVVEKSKDPFADMPKGTFVMDSFKRVYSNEDTATKAIPYFWDNFDAEANSIWYCEYKYPTELTLTFMSCNLISGMYQRLEKLKKNAFASMILFGTDNNSSISGIWVWRGHELAFTLCPDWQVDYESYEWKKLDPKDEKTKKLVNEYLMWEGDFDGKKFNQGKIFK
;
A
#
# COMPACT_ATOMS: atom_id res chain seq x y z
N MET A 1 15.00 36.84 4.32
CA MET A 1 15.73 35.56 4.29
C MET A 1 15.54 34.88 5.63
N SER A 2 14.74 33.83 5.67
CA SER A 2 14.60 32.93 6.82
C SER A 2 14.69 31.51 6.27
N SER A 3 15.34 30.60 7.00
CA SER A 3 15.72 29.28 6.49
C SER A 3 14.51 28.38 6.24
N CYS A 4 14.47 27.77 5.05
CA CYS A 4 13.66 26.57 4.84
C CYS A 4 14.12 25.48 5.82
N GLY A 5 13.20 24.90 6.57
CA GLY A 5 13.49 23.82 7.50
C GLY A 5 13.78 22.54 6.72
N TYR A 6 15.00 22.00 6.85
CA TYR A 6 15.31 20.68 6.32
C TYR A 6 14.47 19.63 7.06
N PHE A 7 13.81 18.76 6.31
CA PHE A 7 13.28 17.50 6.85
C PHE A 7 14.46 16.61 7.26
N SER A 8 14.83 16.65 8.54
CA SER A 8 15.90 15.84 9.11
C SER A 8 15.38 14.48 9.58
N GLU A 9 16.05 13.40 9.20
CA GLU A 9 15.84 12.08 9.80
C GLU A 9 16.18 12.12 11.30
N VAL A 10 15.15 12.04 12.14
CA VAL A 10 15.25 11.74 13.58
C VAL A 10 14.16 10.70 13.90
N SER A 11 14.39 9.89 14.94
CA SER A 11 13.55 8.73 15.27
C SER A 11 13.08 8.79 16.72
N SER A 12 11.86 9.30 16.95
CA SER A 12 11.12 9.10 18.21
C SER A 12 9.58 9.05 18.10
N VAL A 13 8.96 9.35 16.95
CA VAL A 13 7.51 9.12 16.78
C VAL A 13 7.19 7.62 16.78
N VAL A 14 6.17 7.24 17.56
CA VAL A 14 5.60 5.88 17.64
C VAL A 14 5.22 5.39 16.24
N GLY A 15 5.53 4.13 15.90
CA GLY A 15 5.47 3.57 14.55
C GLY A 15 4.08 3.47 13.90
N PHE A 16 3.53 4.63 13.51
CA PHE A 16 2.30 4.80 12.76
C PHE A 16 2.59 5.15 11.28
N GLN A 17 1.53 5.21 10.48
CA GLN A 17 1.60 5.42 9.02
C GLN A 17 2.28 6.75 8.66
N THR A 18 3.04 6.75 7.56
CA THR A 18 3.48 7.97 6.89
C THR A 18 2.27 8.69 6.28
N PRO A 19 2.17 10.04 6.34
CA PRO A 19 3.17 10.95 6.89
C PRO A 19 3.21 10.97 8.43
N ALA A 20 4.39 11.25 8.96
CA ALA A 20 4.67 11.45 10.38
C ALA A 20 5.35 12.82 10.59
N PHE A 21 5.18 13.43 11.77
CA PHE A 21 5.76 14.71 12.16
C PHE A 21 6.36 14.59 13.56
N GLU A 22 7.60 15.06 13.70
CA GLU A 22 8.35 15.10 14.96
C GLU A 22 8.82 16.53 15.20
N GLY A 23 8.52 17.10 16.36
CA GLY A 23 8.73 18.52 16.62
C GLY A 23 8.39 18.94 18.06
N ASP A 24 7.55 19.97 18.21
CA ASP A 24 6.95 20.35 19.49
C ASP A 24 5.88 19.35 19.97
N VAL A 25 5.34 18.55 19.04
CA VAL A 25 4.51 17.36 19.28
C VAL A 25 4.88 16.25 18.28
N ASN A 26 4.54 15.01 18.61
CA ASN A 26 4.78 13.84 17.77
C ASN A 26 3.44 13.35 17.20
N LEU A 27 3.27 13.39 15.87
CA LEU A 27 1.99 13.17 15.17
C LEU A 27 2.13 12.25 13.95
N PHE A 28 1.00 11.67 13.54
CA PHE A 28 0.87 10.82 12.35
C PHE A 28 -0.48 11.03 11.66
N GLY A 29 -0.55 10.69 10.36
CA GLY A 29 -1.70 10.98 9.51
C GLY A 29 -1.65 12.42 8.97
N ALA A 30 -2.00 12.60 7.69
CA ALA A 30 -1.79 13.88 7.00
C ALA A 30 -2.64 15.00 7.62
N GLU A 31 -3.84 14.69 8.08
CA GLU A 31 -4.84 15.59 8.63
C GLU A 31 -4.36 16.14 9.97
N SER A 32 -3.94 15.26 10.87
CA SER A 32 -3.38 15.59 12.18
C SER A 32 -2.18 16.52 12.05
N ILE A 33 -1.27 16.21 11.12
CA ILE A 33 -0.05 16.97 10.87
C ILE A 33 -0.38 18.32 10.25
N ALA A 34 -1.28 18.37 9.27
CA ALA A 34 -1.66 19.62 8.62
C ALA A 34 -2.46 20.55 9.55
N ILE A 35 -3.31 20.02 10.44
CA ILE A 35 -3.95 20.78 11.53
C ILE A 35 -2.87 21.42 12.42
N HIS A 36 -1.85 20.65 12.81
CA HIS A 36 -0.78 21.15 13.68
C HIS A 36 0.07 22.22 13.00
N VAL A 37 0.64 21.91 11.83
CA VAL A 37 1.54 22.78 11.06
C VAL A 37 0.84 24.08 10.62
N ALA A 38 -0.47 24.06 10.35
CA ALA A 38 -1.26 25.26 10.05
C ALA A 38 -1.56 26.13 11.30
N GLY A 39 -1.12 25.74 12.50
CA GLY A 39 -1.41 26.45 13.74
C GLY A 39 -2.89 26.40 14.15
N CYS A 40 -3.65 25.43 13.62
CA CYS A 40 -5.10 25.37 13.79
C CYS A 40 -5.53 25.14 15.25
N ALA A 41 -4.65 24.64 16.11
CA ALA A 41 -4.88 24.50 17.56
C ALA A 41 -5.44 25.78 18.22
N ASN A 42 -5.02 26.97 17.76
CA ASN A 42 -5.59 28.25 18.21
C ASN A 42 -6.53 28.89 17.18
N ALA A 43 -6.33 28.64 15.88
CA ALA A 43 -7.08 29.33 14.81
C ALA A 43 -8.44 28.70 14.46
N CYS A 44 -8.61 27.38 14.62
CA CYS A 44 -9.85 26.69 14.21
C CYS A 44 -11.04 26.91 15.16
N ALA A 45 -10.87 27.57 16.31
CA ALA A 45 -11.84 27.58 17.42
C ALA A 45 -13.29 27.99 17.08
N LYS A 46 -13.56 28.65 15.93
CA LYS A 46 -14.91 28.96 15.45
C LYS A 46 -15.52 27.98 14.45
N ASN A 47 -14.70 27.32 13.62
CA ASN A 47 -15.15 26.50 12.48
C ASN A 47 -14.53 25.09 12.47
N CYS A 48 -13.90 24.66 13.57
CA CYS A 48 -13.20 23.38 13.68
C CYS A 48 -14.09 22.19 13.28
N ALA A 49 -15.35 22.19 13.72
CA ALA A 49 -16.31 21.13 13.41
C ALA A 49 -16.58 21.02 11.89
N GLU A 50 -16.75 22.13 11.18
CA GLU A 50 -16.93 22.13 9.72
C GLU A 50 -15.68 21.61 9.01
N ILE A 51 -14.47 22.00 9.47
CA ILE A 51 -13.22 21.50 8.87
C ILE A 51 -13.09 19.99 9.10
N VAL A 52 -13.31 19.52 10.32
CA VAL A 52 -13.23 18.09 10.67
C VAL A 52 -14.27 17.25 9.90
N GLN A 53 -15.49 17.76 9.68
CA GLN A 53 -16.50 17.03 8.87
C GLN A 53 -15.99 16.77 7.45
N TRP A 54 -15.32 17.75 6.84
CA TRP A 54 -14.82 17.63 5.47
C TRP A 54 -13.63 16.67 5.40
N LEU A 55 -12.68 16.75 6.35
CA LEU A 55 -11.55 15.82 6.45
C LEU A 55 -12.02 14.36 6.66
N GLN A 56 -13.02 14.15 7.52
CA GLN A 56 -13.59 12.82 7.77
C GLN A 56 -14.33 12.24 6.57
N TRP A 57 -15.03 13.08 5.80
CA TRP A 57 -15.68 12.66 4.56
C TRP A 57 -14.70 12.41 3.41
N ALA A 58 -13.62 13.19 3.35
CA ALA A 58 -12.57 13.07 2.34
C ALA A 58 -11.89 11.69 2.41
N GLU A 59 -11.24 11.40 3.54
CA GLU A 59 -10.61 10.11 3.84
C GLU A 59 -11.63 8.95 3.90
N GLY A 60 -12.77 9.17 4.57
CA GLY A 60 -13.73 8.10 4.87
C GLY A 60 -14.69 7.74 3.73
N SER A 61 -14.73 8.50 2.63
CA SER A 61 -15.68 8.24 1.53
C SER A 61 -15.18 8.70 0.16
N LEU A 62 -14.62 9.92 0.05
CA LEU A 62 -14.23 10.47 -1.25
C LEU A 62 -12.99 9.77 -1.82
N LEU A 63 -11.88 9.73 -1.07
CA LEU A 63 -10.61 9.17 -1.50
C LEU A 63 -10.70 7.67 -1.89
N PRO A 64 -11.38 6.78 -1.13
CA PRO A 64 -11.64 5.41 -1.56
C PRO A 64 -12.38 5.32 -2.90
N THR A 65 -13.35 6.20 -3.12
CA THR A 65 -14.17 6.23 -4.34
C THR A 65 -13.39 6.78 -5.54
N VAL A 66 -12.57 7.82 -5.33
CA VAL A 66 -11.61 8.33 -6.32
C VAL A 66 -10.65 7.22 -6.74
N LEU A 67 -9.97 6.58 -5.79
CA LEU A 67 -8.99 5.53 -6.09
C LEU A 67 -9.63 4.31 -6.77
N GLY A 68 -10.85 3.93 -6.35
CA GLY A 68 -11.63 2.85 -6.95
C GLY A 68 -11.97 3.06 -8.43
N TYR A 69 -12.15 4.32 -8.88
CA TYR A 69 -12.35 4.62 -10.32
C TYR A 69 -11.04 4.97 -11.05
N VAL A 70 -10.09 5.65 -10.39
CA VAL A 70 -8.83 6.09 -11.02
C VAL A 70 -7.88 4.93 -11.27
N LEU A 71 -7.61 4.07 -10.29
CA LEU A 71 -6.59 3.02 -10.41
C LEU A 71 -6.84 2.04 -11.59
N PRO A 72 -8.09 1.59 -11.88
CA PRO A 72 -8.39 0.77 -13.07
C PRO A 72 -8.26 1.53 -14.40
N SER A 73 -8.27 2.86 -14.39
CA SER A 73 -8.14 3.69 -15.60
C SER A 73 -6.68 3.90 -16.04
N VAL A 74 -5.72 3.73 -15.12
CA VAL A 74 -4.28 3.97 -15.34
C VAL A 74 -3.37 2.75 -15.16
N SER A 75 -3.87 1.64 -14.60
CA SER A 75 -3.10 0.42 -14.36
C SER A 75 -3.54 -0.73 -15.27
N ALA A 76 -2.71 -1.78 -15.36
CA ALA A 76 -3.06 -3.03 -16.04
C ALA A 76 -4.04 -3.93 -15.25
N ALA A 77 -4.57 -3.46 -14.11
CA ALA A 77 -5.43 -4.25 -13.24
C ALA A 77 -6.88 -4.31 -13.77
N ASN A 78 -7.24 -5.45 -14.36
CA ASN A 78 -8.61 -5.74 -14.79
C ASN A 78 -9.55 -5.97 -13.59
N LEU A 79 -10.09 -4.90 -13.00
CA LEU A 79 -11.27 -5.00 -12.14
C LEU A 79 -12.52 -5.32 -12.96
N ASP A 80 -13.50 -5.99 -12.35
CA ASP A 80 -14.81 -6.22 -12.98
C ASP A 80 -15.46 -4.88 -13.35
N LYS A 81 -15.97 -4.79 -14.57
CA LYS A 81 -16.53 -3.55 -15.11
C LYS A 81 -17.66 -2.97 -14.25
N LYS A 82 -18.50 -3.80 -13.62
CA LYS A 82 -19.59 -3.33 -12.74
C LYS A 82 -19.04 -2.66 -11.49
N VAL A 83 -17.91 -3.12 -10.97
CA VAL A 83 -17.23 -2.51 -9.81
C VAL A 83 -16.68 -1.13 -10.20
N VAL A 84 -16.04 -1.02 -11.38
CA VAL A 84 -15.53 0.26 -11.90
C VAL A 84 -16.67 1.24 -12.23
N ASP A 85 -17.75 0.76 -12.87
CA ASP A 85 -18.93 1.56 -13.15
C ASP A 85 -19.68 1.98 -11.86
N ALA A 86 -19.61 1.18 -10.78
CA ALA A 86 -20.15 1.53 -9.47
C ALA A 86 -19.33 2.64 -8.77
N TYR A 87 -18.00 2.49 -8.67
CA TYR A 87 -17.14 3.57 -8.14
C TYR A 87 -17.28 4.86 -8.95
N LYS A 88 -17.44 4.76 -10.28
CA LYS A 88 -17.74 5.90 -11.13
C LYS A 88 -19.08 6.54 -10.81
N ALA A 89 -20.15 5.76 -10.63
CA ALA A 89 -21.47 6.28 -10.31
C ALA A 89 -21.47 7.00 -8.95
N GLU A 90 -20.84 6.39 -7.95
CA GLU A 90 -20.70 6.95 -6.60
C GLU A 90 -19.86 8.24 -6.61
N LEU A 91 -18.71 8.27 -7.30
CA LEU A 91 -17.90 9.48 -7.41
C LEU A 91 -18.68 10.64 -8.04
N LEU A 92 -19.49 10.36 -9.07
CA LEU A 92 -20.29 11.38 -9.74
C LEU A 92 -21.47 11.86 -8.87
N ALA A 93 -22.02 11.02 -8.00
CA ALA A 93 -23.03 11.43 -7.02
C ALA A 93 -22.41 12.32 -5.92
N GLN A 94 -21.29 11.89 -5.34
CA GLN A 94 -20.54 12.66 -4.35
C GLN A 94 -20.07 14.02 -4.90
N LEU A 95 -19.57 14.05 -6.13
CA LEU A 95 -19.19 15.29 -6.81
C LEU A 95 -20.38 16.21 -7.11
N GLN A 96 -21.59 15.69 -7.37
CA GLN A 96 -22.77 16.52 -7.54
C GLN A 96 -23.17 17.19 -6.22
N HIS A 97 -23.17 16.45 -5.11
CA HIS A 97 -23.42 17.03 -3.78
C HIS A 97 -22.38 18.08 -3.38
N LEU A 98 -21.12 17.88 -3.77
CA LEU A 98 -20.06 18.87 -3.60
C LEU A 98 -20.27 20.10 -4.50
N ASP A 99 -20.76 19.92 -5.74
CA ASP A 99 -21.08 21.03 -6.65
C ASP A 99 -22.22 21.90 -6.12
N ASP A 100 -23.29 21.26 -5.68
CA ASP A 100 -24.46 21.92 -5.05
C ASP A 100 -24.03 22.72 -3.80
N ALA A 101 -23.10 22.17 -3.01
CA ALA A 101 -22.55 22.82 -1.82
C ALA A 101 -21.58 23.99 -2.14
N LEU A 102 -20.96 24.00 -3.32
CA LEU A 102 -20.03 25.02 -3.81
C LEU A 102 -20.68 26.06 -4.75
N LEU A 103 -21.98 25.91 -5.05
CA LEU A 103 -22.76 26.84 -5.87
C LEU A 103 -22.81 28.27 -5.28
N THR A 104 -22.81 28.38 -3.95
CA THR A 104 -22.97 29.64 -3.21
C THR A 104 -21.80 30.02 -2.32
N ARG A 105 -20.70 29.25 -2.35
CA ARG A 105 -19.52 29.44 -1.47
C ARG A 105 -18.23 29.53 -2.28
N THR A 106 -17.30 30.40 -1.92
CA THR A 106 -15.98 30.41 -2.58
C THR A 106 -15.17 29.17 -2.23
N TYR A 107 -15.24 28.75 -0.96
CA TYR A 107 -14.46 27.69 -0.31
C TYR A 107 -15.37 26.76 0.52
N LEU A 108 -14.85 25.65 1.04
CA LEU A 108 -15.63 24.63 1.76
C LEU A 108 -16.05 25.06 3.19
N VAL A 109 -15.29 25.96 3.82
CA VAL A 109 -15.56 26.43 5.19
C VAL A 109 -15.45 27.97 5.25
N GLY A 110 -16.59 28.63 5.17
CA GLY A 110 -16.67 30.08 5.04
C GLY A 110 -16.04 30.60 3.73
N GLU A 111 -15.67 31.88 3.71
CA GLU A 111 -15.21 32.57 2.49
C GLU A 111 -13.68 32.79 2.48
N ARG A 112 -12.90 31.83 3.01
CA ARG A 112 -11.43 31.80 2.91
C ARG A 112 -10.94 30.37 2.77
N LEU A 113 -9.80 30.20 2.09
CA LEU A 113 -9.10 28.91 1.99
C LEU A 113 -8.84 28.34 3.39
N SER A 114 -9.29 27.11 3.60
CA SER A 114 -9.14 26.35 4.85
C SER A 114 -8.38 25.04 4.60
N LEU A 115 -8.07 24.28 5.67
CA LEU A 115 -7.47 22.96 5.52
C LEU A 115 -8.42 21.95 4.83
N ALA A 116 -9.73 22.10 5.01
CA ALA A 116 -10.72 21.29 4.29
C ALA A 116 -10.59 21.46 2.77
N ASP A 117 -10.36 22.70 2.31
CA ASP A 117 -10.16 22.98 0.88
C ASP A 117 -8.91 22.29 0.31
N ILE A 118 -7.84 22.23 1.10
CA ILE A 118 -6.57 21.64 0.69
C ILE A 118 -6.69 20.11 0.62
N SER A 119 -7.20 19.47 1.68
CA SER A 119 -7.37 17.99 1.72
C SER A 119 -8.31 17.50 0.63
N VAL A 120 -9.55 18.02 0.56
CA VAL A 120 -10.55 17.56 -0.43
C VAL A 120 -10.06 17.82 -1.87
N ALA A 121 -9.28 18.88 -2.11
CA ALA A 121 -8.71 19.12 -3.44
C ALA A 121 -7.53 18.20 -3.77
N LEU A 122 -6.71 17.79 -2.78
CA LEU A 122 -5.64 16.81 -2.99
C LEU A 122 -6.23 15.41 -3.26
N ASP A 123 -7.27 15.00 -2.56
CA ASP A 123 -7.94 13.71 -2.79
C ASP A 123 -8.61 13.63 -4.18
N LEU A 124 -9.07 14.78 -4.69
CA LEU A 124 -9.62 14.90 -6.05
C LEU A 124 -8.54 15.06 -7.14
N LEU A 125 -7.27 15.31 -6.80
CA LEU A 125 -6.22 15.52 -7.78
C LEU A 125 -6.05 14.34 -8.76
N PRO A 126 -6.01 13.05 -8.32
CA PRO A 126 -5.96 11.92 -9.24
C PRO A 126 -7.22 11.82 -10.11
N ALA A 127 -8.38 12.23 -9.58
CA ALA A 127 -9.63 12.23 -10.33
C ALA A 127 -9.57 13.24 -11.50
N TYR A 128 -9.13 14.46 -11.23
CA TYR A 128 -8.94 15.53 -12.23
C TYR A 128 -7.82 15.23 -13.23
N GLN A 129 -6.75 14.56 -12.81
CA GLN A 129 -5.64 14.15 -13.67
C GLN A 129 -5.99 12.98 -14.60
N HIS A 130 -6.95 12.12 -14.23
CA HIS A 130 -7.18 10.86 -14.95
C HIS A 130 -8.61 10.59 -15.45
N VAL A 131 -9.67 10.84 -14.68
CA VAL A 131 -11.03 10.33 -15.01
C VAL A 131 -12.12 11.40 -15.15
N LEU A 132 -11.97 12.57 -14.53
CA LEU A 132 -12.94 13.67 -14.63
C LEU A 132 -12.68 14.48 -15.90
N ASP A 133 -13.09 13.94 -17.05
CA ASP A 133 -12.84 14.51 -18.36
C ASP A 133 -13.58 15.83 -18.65
N ALA A 134 -13.30 16.46 -19.79
CA ALA A 134 -13.89 17.74 -20.17
C ALA A 134 -15.43 17.70 -20.38
N ALA A 135 -16.04 16.52 -20.53
CA ALA A 135 -17.49 16.35 -20.56
C ALA A 135 -18.08 16.18 -19.14
N THR A 136 -17.31 15.60 -18.23
CA THR A 136 -17.65 15.37 -16.83
C THR A 136 -17.52 16.67 -16.03
N ARG A 137 -16.42 17.42 -16.19
CA ARG A 137 -16.21 18.73 -15.55
C ARG A 137 -17.28 19.78 -15.90
N LYS A 138 -17.97 19.62 -17.03
CA LYS A 138 -19.11 20.48 -17.43
C LYS A 138 -20.39 20.20 -16.66
N LYS A 139 -20.46 19.11 -15.89
CA LYS A 139 -21.59 18.79 -14.99
C LYS A 139 -21.33 19.29 -13.58
N VAL A 140 -20.06 19.30 -13.16
CA VAL A 140 -19.60 19.75 -11.84
C VAL A 140 -18.72 20.99 -11.97
N VAL A 141 -19.37 22.09 -12.37
CA VAL A 141 -18.71 23.36 -12.72
C VAL A 141 -18.27 24.15 -11.49
N ASN A 142 -18.98 24.04 -10.36
CA ASN A 142 -18.64 24.69 -9.11
C ASN A 142 -17.48 23.97 -8.40
N VAL A 143 -17.46 22.63 -8.41
CA VAL A 143 -16.28 21.85 -7.99
C VAL A 143 -15.09 22.20 -8.87
N THR A 144 -15.27 22.25 -10.20
CA THR A 144 -14.15 22.53 -11.12
C THR A 144 -13.60 23.95 -10.94
N ARG A 145 -14.45 24.96 -10.72
CA ARG A 145 -14.05 26.32 -10.31
C ARG A 145 -13.23 26.27 -9.02
N TRP A 146 -13.77 25.67 -7.98
CA TRP A 146 -13.15 25.64 -6.65
C TRP A 146 -11.82 24.86 -6.65
N PHE A 147 -11.77 23.68 -7.26
CA PHE A 147 -10.55 22.88 -7.41
C PHE A 147 -9.45 23.69 -8.13
N GLN A 148 -9.79 24.37 -9.23
CA GLN A 148 -8.83 25.26 -9.91
C GLN A 148 -8.43 26.44 -9.02
N THR A 149 -9.35 26.99 -8.21
CA THR A 149 -9.06 28.07 -7.26
C THR A 149 -8.07 27.64 -6.16
N VAL A 150 -8.14 26.38 -5.70
CA VAL A 150 -7.19 25.80 -4.72
C VAL A 150 -5.85 25.48 -5.41
N MET A 151 -5.86 24.82 -6.57
CA MET A 151 -4.65 24.44 -7.32
C MET A 151 -3.87 25.65 -7.87
N HIS A 152 -4.47 26.84 -7.96
CA HIS A 152 -3.79 28.08 -8.35
C HIS A 152 -3.25 28.91 -7.17
N GLN A 153 -3.42 28.46 -5.92
CA GLN A 153 -2.79 29.15 -4.79
C GLN A 153 -1.26 29.03 -4.87
N PRO A 154 -0.48 30.11 -4.59
CA PRO A 154 0.96 30.10 -4.78
C PRO A 154 1.69 28.95 -4.07
N ALA A 155 1.34 28.68 -2.80
CA ALA A 155 1.93 27.59 -2.02
C ALA A 155 1.57 26.19 -2.55
N VAL A 156 0.40 26.02 -3.20
CA VAL A 156 0.00 24.75 -3.83
C VAL A 156 0.77 24.55 -5.13
N LYS A 157 0.94 25.61 -5.93
CA LYS A 157 1.80 25.58 -7.13
C LYS A 157 3.29 25.38 -6.82
N GLU A 158 3.77 25.88 -5.70
CA GLU A 158 5.16 25.68 -5.25
C GLU A 158 5.47 24.21 -4.96
N VAL A 159 4.48 23.45 -4.46
CA VAL A 159 4.63 22.02 -4.14
C VAL A 159 4.27 21.10 -5.31
N LEU A 160 3.20 21.40 -6.07
CA LEU A 160 2.67 20.51 -7.11
C LEU A 160 3.08 20.89 -8.54
N GLY A 161 3.58 22.10 -8.77
CA GLY A 161 3.77 22.66 -10.12
C GLY A 161 2.45 22.94 -10.84
N ASP A 162 2.46 22.81 -12.17
CA ASP A 162 1.26 23.00 -13.01
C ASP A 162 0.48 21.69 -13.19
N VAL A 163 -0.71 21.63 -12.58
CA VAL A 163 -1.61 20.47 -12.63
C VAL A 163 -2.29 20.36 -14.00
N HIS A 164 -1.96 19.31 -14.75
CA HIS A 164 -2.69 18.91 -15.96
C HIS A 164 -4.06 18.30 -15.60
N LEU A 165 -5.09 18.60 -16.39
CA LEU A 165 -6.45 18.07 -16.25
C LEU A 165 -6.81 17.26 -17.50
N CYS A 166 -7.28 16.01 -17.34
CA CYS A 166 -7.43 15.12 -18.50
C CYS A 166 -8.48 15.62 -19.52
N ASP A 167 -8.22 15.47 -20.82
CA ASP A 167 -9.21 15.78 -21.86
C ASP A 167 -10.27 14.68 -22.04
N LYS A 168 -9.89 13.44 -21.69
CA LYS A 168 -10.69 12.21 -21.77
C LYS A 168 -10.36 11.32 -20.57
N VAL A 169 -11.30 10.45 -20.20
CA VAL A 169 -11.04 9.38 -19.22
C VAL A 169 -9.80 8.59 -19.67
N SER A 170 -8.85 8.42 -18.75
CA SER A 170 -7.65 7.63 -18.98
C SER A 170 -8.04 6.19 -19.33
N GLN A 171 -7.29 5.62 -20.28
CA GLN A 171 -7.39 4.21 -20.62
C GLN A 171 -5.96 3.68 -20.60
N PHE A 172 -5.73 2.59 -19.87
CA PHE A 172 -4.44 1.94 -19.81
C PHE A 172 -3.97 1.60 -21.24
N ASN A 173 -2.92 2.29 -21.69
CA ASN A 173 -2.45 2.23 -23.06
C ASN A 173 -1.09 1.51 -23.08
N GLN A 174 -1.15 0.20 -23.30
CA GLN A 174 0.01 -0.69 -23.33
C GLN A 174 1.08 -0.23 -24.35
N THR A 175 0.68 0.38 -25.46
CA THR A 175 1.62 0.93 -26.46
C THR A 175 2.40 2.12 -25.92
N LYS A 176 1.74 3.10 -25.28
CA LYS A 176 2.41 4.24 -24.63
C LYS A 176 3.28 3.80 -23.45
N PHE A 177 2.83 2.82 -22.67
CA PHE A 177 3.62 2.21 -21.60
C PHE A 177 4.95 1.69 -22.17
N ASN A 178 4.90 0.88 -23.24
CA ASN A 178 6.09 0.35 -23.93
C ASN A 178 6.97 1.44 -24.57
N GLU A 179 6.39 2.52 -25.12
CA GLU A 179 7.14 3.65 -25.70
C GLU A 179 7.88 4.52 -24.68
N PHE A 180 7.38 4.62 -23.43
CA PHE A 180 8.08 5.32 -22.36
C PHE A 180 9.17 4.45 -21.73
N SER A 181 8.88 3.17 -21.45
CA SER A 181 9.85 2.21 -20.90
C SER A 181 11.07 1.98 -21.81
N SER A 182 10.97 2.27 -23.11
CA SER A 182 12.08 2.16 -24.08
C SER A 182 12.90 3.45 -24.28
N LYS A 183 12.53 4.58 -23.64
CA LYS A 183 13.21 5.88 -23.79
C LYS A 183 14.04 6.33 -22.58
N HIS A 184 13.98 5.64 -21.45
CA HIS A 184 14.70 6.01 -20.22
C HIS A 184 15.58 4.87 -19.71
N SER A 185 16.72 4.68 -20.39
CA SER A 185 17.80 3.78 -19.95
C SER A 185 19.08 4.58 -19.64
N PRO A 186 19.29 5.04 -18.39
CA PRO A 186 20.48 5.77 -18.01
C PRO A 186 21.73 4.86 -17.94
N LYS A 187 22.92 5.41 -18.22
CA LYS A 187 24.19 4.73 -17.92
C LYS A 187 24.52 4.82 -16.42
N PRO A 188 25.15 3.80 -15.82
CA PRO A 188 25.42 3.77 -14.37
C PRO A 188 26.72 4.49 -13.97
N GLU A 189 26.69 5.26 -12.88
CA GLU A 189 27.91 5.66 -12.15
C GLU A 189 27.77 5.51 -10.62
N LYS A 190 28.58 4.59 -10.08
CA LYS A 190 29.34 4.58 -8.80
C LYS A 190 28.64 4.95 -7.46
N LYS A 191 28.64 3.95 -6.57
CA LYS A 191 28.35 3.99 -5.12
C LYS A 191 29.11 5.06 -4.30
N LYS A 192 28.58 5.36 -3.10
CA LYS A 192 29.37 5.35 -1.85
C LYS A 192 28.53 4.94 -0.62
N GLU A 193 29.09 4.11 0.26
CA GLU A 193 28.60 3.75 1.62
C GLU A 193 29.06 4.79 2.68
N GLU A 194 28.64 4.84 3.96
CA GLU A 194 27.78 4.03 4.88
C GLU A 194 27.00 5.03 5.82
N LYS A 195 26.47 4.83 7.06
CA LYS A 195 26.56 3.80 8.14
C LYS A 195 25.33 3.80 9.09
N LYS A 196 25.32 2.82 10.00
CA LYS A 196 24.46 2.46 11.17
C LYS A 196 24.47 3.51 12.32
N LYS A 197 23.65 3.52 13.40
CA LYS A 197 22.54 2.72 14.00
C LYS A 197 21.79 3.66 15.03
N ASP A 198 20.81 3.35 15.90
CA ASP A 198 20.21 2.11 16.46
C ASP A 198 18.76 2.32 17.04
N HIS A 199 18.16 1.28 17.63
CA HIS A 199 16.79 1.22 18.22
C HIS A 199 16.73 0.96 19.74
N PRO A 200 15.62 1.36 20.40
CA PRO A 200 14.98 0.50 21.42
C PRO A 200 13.42 0.37 21.33
N LYS A 201 12.91 -0.81 21.70
CA LYS A 201 11.49 -1.20 21.99
C LYS A 201 11.10 -0.82 23.46
N PRO A 202 9.88 -1.06 24.06
CA PRO A 202 8.81 -2.04 23.70
C PRO A 202 7.29 -1.74 24.01
N ALA A 203 6.39 -2.22 23.12
CA ALA A 203 5.20 -3.06 23.42
C ALA A 203 4.01 -2.54 24.34
N PRO A 204 3.06 -3.37 24.87
CA PRO A 204 1.79 -3.67 24.15
C PRO A 204 0.47 -3.73 25.01
N LYS A 205 -0.71 -3.89 24.35
CA LYS A 205 -2.03 -4.44 24.83
C LYS A 205 -3.07 -4.36 23.68
N ALA A 206 -4.17 -5.12 23.58
CA ALA A 206 -4.56 -6.44 24.12
C ALA A 206 -5.82 -7.03 23.40
N LYS A 207 -6.08 -8.32 23.67
CA LYS A 207 -7.30 -9.18 23.51
C LYS A 207 -8.67 -8.47 23.69
N GLU A 208 -9.85 -9.00 23.32
CA GLU A 208 -10.42 -10.38 23.16
C GLU A 208 -11.78 -10.29 22.39
N PRO A 209 -12.64 -11.33 22.18
CA PRO A 209 -12.50 -12.80 22.31
C PRO A 209 -12.94 -13.58 21.02
N GLU A 210 -13.11 -14.90 21.14
CA GLU A 210 -13.83 -15.79 20.18
C GLU A 210 -15.30 -16.00 20.62
N ASP A 211 -16.18 -16.45 19.71
CA ASP A 211 -17.46 -17.11 20.04
C ASP A 211 -17.82 -18.17 18.97
N ASP A 212 -18.60 -19.18 19.37
CA ASP A 212 -18.90 -20.41 18.60
C ASP A 212 -20.41 -20.52 18.33
N GLY A 213 -20.86 -20.76 17.08
CA GLY A 213 -22.28 -21.09 16.87
C GLY A 213 -22.85 -21.10 15.44
N ALA A 214 -23.42 -22.25 15.08
CA ALA A 214 -24.57 -22.44 14.18
C ALA A 214 -24.59 -21.79 12.78
N ASP A 215 -24.10 -22.56 11.80
CA ASP A 215 -24.87 -23.03 10.62
C ASP A 215 -26.08 -22.19 10.13
N ASP A 216 -25.93 -21.57 8.94
CA ASP A 216 -27.03 -21.48 7.97
C ASP A 216 -26.47 -21.73 6.54
N GLY A 217 -27.29 -22.33 5.69
CA GLY A 217 -26.83 -23.19 4.60
C GLY A 217 -26.67 -22.53 3.24
N VAL A 218 -25.43 -22.41 2.76
CA VAL A 218 -25.13 -22.31 1.32
C VAL A 218 -24.19 -23.45 0.92
N VAL A 219 -24.65 -24.32 0.01
CA VAL A 219 -23.84 -25.41 -0.55
C VAL A 219 -22.83 -24.84 -1.54
N VAL A 220 -21.73 -24.30 -1.03
CA VAL A 220 -20.52 -24.06 -1.82
C VAL A 220 -19.92 -25.42 -2.15
N GLU A 221 -19.68 -25.66 -3.44
CA GLU A 221 -19.05 -26.88 -3.94
C GLU A 221 -17.70 -27.10 -3.24
N LYS A 222 -17.54 -28.24 -2.56
CA LYS A 222 -16.34 -28.54 -1.78
C LYS A 222 -15.15 -28.83 -2.70
N SER A 223 -14.47 -27.76 -3.14
CA SER A 223 -13.07 -27.85 -3.57
C SER A 223 -12.27 -28.56 -2.47
N LYS A 224 -11.73 -29.75 -2.77
CA LYS A 224 -10.87 -30.47 -1.82
C LYS A 224 -9.71 -29.54 -1.41
N ASP A 225 -9.38 -29.52 -0.12
CA ASP A 225 -8.19 -28.80 0.36
C ASP A 225 -6.97 -29.39 -0.37
N PRO A 226 -6.23 -28.62 -1.18
CA PRO A 226 -5.10 -29.15 -1.97
C PRO A 226 -3.94 -29.66 -1.10
N PHE A 227 -3.96 -29.39 0.21
CA PHE A 227 -3.00 -29.92 1.19
C PHE A 227 -3.57 -31.10 2.00
N ALA A 228 -4.75 -31.63 1.66
CA ALA A 228 -5.39 -32.74 2.40
C ALA A 228 -4.54 -34.03 2.37
N ASP A 229 -4.09 -34.43 1.18
CA ASP A 229 -3.40 -35.71 0.93
C ASP A 229 -1.90 -35.69 1.27
N MET A 230 -1.38 -34.54 1.72
CA MET A 230 0.04 -34.37 2.10
C MET A 230 0.31 -34.84 3.54
N PRO A 231 1.56 -35.17 3.92
CA PRO A 231 1.91 -35.48 5.31
C PRO A 231 1.45 -34.38 6.28
N LYS A 232 0.87 -34.75 7.42
CA LYS A 232 0.60 -33.82 8.53
C LYS A 232 1.89 -33.64 9.32
N GLY A 233 2.61 -32.57 9.01
CA GLY A 233 3.83 -32.21 9.73
C GLY A 233 3.59 -31.76 11.17
N THR A 234 4.69 -31.70 11.91
CA THR A 234 4.80 -31.18 13.27
C THR A 234 4.76 -29.65 13.34
N PHE A 235 5.18 -28.95 12.28
CA PHE A 235 5.15 -27.49 12.20
C PHE A 235 3.71 -26.94 12.13
N VAL A 236 3.26 -26.26 13.18
CA VAL A 236 1.94 -25.60 13.22
C VAL A 236 2.06 -24.16 12.72
N MET A 237 1.70 -23.96 11.44
CA MET A 237 1.78 -22.68 10.73
C MET A 237 1.15 -21.50 11.49
N ASP A 238 -0.05 -21.69 12.07
CA ASP A 238 -0.76 -20.63 12.80
C ASP A 238 -0.10 -20.27 14.14
N SER A 239 0.60 -21.22 14.79
CA SER A 239 1.40 -20.95 15.97
C SER A 239 2.62 -20.09 15.63
N PHE A 240 3.33 -20.43 14.54
CA PHE A 240 4.44 -19.60 14.04
C PHE A 240 3.96 -18.19 13.68
N LYS A 241 2.86 -18.05 12.93
CA LYS A 241 2.25 -16.74 12.60
C LYS A 241 1.91 -15.91 13.84
N ARG A 242 1.41 -16.55 14.89
CA ARG A 242 1.07 -15.91 16.18
C ARG A 242 2.32 -15.41 16.90
N VAL A 243 3.37 -16.23 17.00
CA VAL A 243 4.67 -15.81 17.58
C VAL A 243 5.30 -14.68 16.75
N TYR A 244 5.37 -14.83 15.43
CA TYR A 244 5.91 -13.83 14.50
C TYR A 244 5.16 -12.49 14.52
N SER A 245 3.86 -12.49 14.81
CA SER A 245 3.05 -11.26 14.88
C SER A 245 3.10 -10.55 16.23
N ASN A 246 3.33 -11.29 17.32
CA ASN A 246 3.12 -10.79 18.69
C ASN A 246 4.41 -10.66 19.50
N GLU A 247 5.48 -11.32 19.08
CA GLU A 247 6.73 -11.43 19.83
C GLU A 247 7.93 -10.87 19.03
N ASP A 248 9.13 -10.94 19.60
CA ASP A 248 10.31 -10.38 18.96
C ASP A 248 10.86 -11.27 17.84
N THR A 249 10.99 -10.71 16.64
CA THR A 249 11.35 -11.47 15.44
C THR A 249 12.71 -12.16 15.55
N ALA A 250 13.74 -11.41 15.98
CA ALA A 250 15.11 -11.90 16.03
C ALA A 250 15.35 -12.86 17.20
N THR A 251 14.83 -12.54 18.39
CA THR A 251 15.10 -13.31 19.61
C THR A 251 14.08 -14.42 19.91
N LYS A 252 12.92 -14.44 19.24
CA LYS A 252 11.87 -15.46 19.46
C LYS A 252 11.29 -16.06 18.20
N ALA A 253 10.83 -15.25 17.23
CA ALA A 253 10.11 -15.81 16.07
C ALA A 253 11.02 -16.63 15.14
N ILE A 254 12.28 -16.20 14.94
CA ILE A 254 13.27 -16.94 14.16
C ILE A 254 13.73 -18.22 14.87
N PRO A 255 14.11 -18.21 16.16
CA PRO A 255 14.34 -19.46 16.91
C PRO A 255 13.13 -20.40 16.85
N TYR A 256 11.91 -19.90 17.15
CA TYR A 256 10.69 -20.69 17.07
C TYR A 256 10.45 -21.28 15.67
N PHE A 257 10.75 -20.53 14.61
CA PHE A 257 10.70 -21.06 13.25
C PHE A 257 11.64 -22.27 13.11
N TRP A 258 12.94 -22.12 13.34
CA TRP A 258 13.91 -23.20 13.12
C TRP A 258 13.75 -24.39 14.08
N ASP A 259 13.36 -24.15 15.33
CA ASP A 259 13.14 -25.20 16.33
C ASP A 259 11.90 -26.06 16.03
N ASN A 260 10.93 -25.53 15.27
CA ASN A 260 9.68 -26.22 14.92
C ASN A 260 9.56 -26.54 13.41
N PHE A 261 10.49 -26.09 12.55
CA PHE A 261 10.36 -26.21 11.10
C PHE A 261 10.55 -27.66 10.62
N ASP A 262 9.43 -28.29 10.32
CA ASP A 262 9.34 -29.63 9.78
C ASP A 262 9.69 -29.64 8.29
N ALA A 263 10.96 -29.94 7.99
CA ALA A 263 11.52 -30.02 6.66
C ALA A 263 11.13 -31.28 5.86
N GLU A 264 10.41 -32.24 6.46
CA GLU A 264 9.87 -33.41 5.76
C GLU A 264 8.43 -33.16 5.27
N ALA A 265 7.68 -32.31 5.99
CA ALA A 265 6.31 -31.96 5.66
C ALA A 265 6.13 -30.57 5.03
N ASN A 266 7.13 -29.68 5.06
CA ASN A 266 7.06 -28.32 4.52
C ASN A 266 8.23 -28.01 3.59
N SER A 267 8.13 -26.91 2.84
CA SER A 267 9.25 -26.39 2.06
C SER A 267 9.34 -24.87 2.09
N ILE A 268 10.58 -24.38 1.95
CA ILE A 268 10.92 -22.96 1.85
C ILE A 268 11.22 -22.65 0.39
N TRP A 269 10.67 -21.56 -0.12
CA TRP A 269 10.86 -21.11 -1.50
C TRP A 269 11.27 -19.64 -1.51
N TYR A 270 12.35 -19.34 -2.24
CA TYR A 270 12.64 -17.99 -2.68
C TYR A 270 11.80 -17.68 -3.91
N CYS A 271 11.32 -16.44 -4.02
CA CYS A 271 10.82 -15.91 -5.27
C CYS A 271 11.41 -14.53 -5.59
N GLU A 272 11.56 -14.23 -6.88
CA GLU A 272 11.97 -12.92 -7.38
C GLU A 272 11.14 -12.57 -8.61
N TYR A 273 10.70 -11.31 -8.70
CA TYR A 273 9.83 -10.85 -9.78
C TYR A 273 10.61 -10.69 -11.08
N LYS A 274 10.14 -11.34 -12.16
CA LYS A 274 10.85 -11.43 -13.45
C LYS A 274 10.99 -10.09 -14.19
N TYR A 275 10.13 -9.12 -13.87
CA TYR A 275 9.97 -7.89 -14.63
C TYR A 275 10.24 -6.65 -13.77
N PRO A 276 11.42 -6.50 -13.12
CA PRO A 276 11.69 -5.34 -12.27
C PRO A 276 11.63 -4.00 -13.03
N THR A 277 11.77 -4.02 -14.35
CA THR A 277 11.54 -2.88 -15.25
C THR A 277 10.09 -2.39 -15.32
N GLU A 278 9.11 -3.18 -14.87
CA GLU A 278 7.70 -2.78 -14.76
C GLU A 278 7.39 -2.13 -13.39
N LEU A 279 8.32 -2.22 -12.43
CA LEU A 279 8.16 -1.71 -11.06
C LEU A 279 8.54 -0.23 -10.96
N THR A 280 7.74 0.60 -11.63
CA THR A 280 7.98 2.04 -11.83
C THR A 280 7.86 2.87 -10.56
N LEU A 281 6.83 2.65 -9.74
CA LEU A 281 6.60 3.39 -8.49
C LEU A 281 6.51 2.40 -7.32
N THR A 282 7.16 2.74 -6.22
CA THR A 282 7.30 1.86 -5.05
C THR A 282 5.94 1.52 -4.43
N PHE A 283 5.02 2.49 -4.32
CA PHE A 283 3.66 2.21 -3.85
C PHE A 283 2.88 1.28 -4.81
N MET A 284 3.05 1.41 -6.13
CA MET A 284 2.41 0.51 -7.11
C MET A 284 2.95 -0.92 -6.98
N SER A 285 4.27 -1.04 -6.79
CA SER A 285 4.97 -2.31 -6.58
C SER A 285 4.54 -2.99 -5.27
N CYS A 286 4.34 -2.20 -4.22
CA CYS A 286 3.77 -2.63 -2.94
C CYS A 286 2.29 -3.07 -3.05
N ASN A 287 1.51 -2.39 -3.90
CA ASN A 287 0.13 -2.76 -4.22
C ASN A 287 0.06 -4.04 -5.06
N LEU A 288 1.04 -4.31 -5.93
CA LEU A 288 1.14 -5.56 -6.70
C LEU A 288 1.27 -6.78 -5.76
N ILE A 289 2.17 -6.72 -4.78
CA ILE A 289 2.30 -7.75 -3.72
C ILE A 289 0.96 -7.90 -2.97
N SER A 290 0.35 -6.78 -2.58
CA SER A 290 -0.89 -6.78 -1.80
C SER A 290 -2.08 -7.38 -2.57
N GLY A 291 -2.16 -7.15 -3.88
CA GLY A 291 -3.18 -7.73 -4.75
C GLY A 291 -2.98 -9.23 -4.99
N MET A 292 -1.73 -9.70 -5.12
CA MET A 292 -1.40 -11.12 -5.16
C MET A 292 -1.88 -11.82 -3.88
N TYR A 293 -1.63 -11.24 -2.70
CA TYR A 293 -2.09 -11.80 -1.43
C TYR A 293 -3.62 -11.94 -1.36
N GLN A 294 -4.38 -10.95 -1.83
CA GLN A 294 -5.85 -11.00 -1.86
C GLN A 294 -6.39 -12.15 -2.72
N ARG A 295 -5.73 -12.48 -3.85
CA ARG A 295 -6.10 -13.62 -4.70
C ARG A 295 -5.76 -14.97 -4.05
N LEU A 296 -4.77 -14.98 -3.16
CA LEU A 296 -4.30 -16.16 -2.45
C LEU A 296 -4.99 -16.38 -1.08
N GLU A 297 -6.08 -15.69 -0.78
CA GLU A 297 -6.79 -15.75 0.52
C GLU A 297 -7.12 -17.18 0.99
N LYS A 298 -7.39 -18.12 0.06
CA LYS A 298 -7.59 -19.55 0.38
C LYS A 298 -6.30 -20.28 0.77
N LEU A 299 -5.16 -19.91 0.17
CA LEU A 299 -3.84 -20.52 0.39
C LEU A 299 -3.29 -20.17 1.79
N LYS A 300 -3.64 -19.00 2.34
CA LYS A 300 -3.03 -18.49 3.58
C LYS A 300 -3.09 -19.48 4.73
N LYS A 301 -4.15 -20.29 4.87
CA LYS A 301 -4.28 -21.29 5.94
C LYS A 301 -3.10 -22.27 6.01
N ASN A 302 -2.54 -22.67 4.87
CA ASN A 302 -1.45 -23.65 4.78
C ASN A 302 -0.08 -23.04 4.41
N ALA A 303 0.03 -21.70 4.39
CA ALA A 303 1.20 -20.98 3.92
C ALA A 303 1.51 -19.70 4.72
N PHE A 304 2.73 -19.21 4.57
CA PHE A 304 3.21 -17.92 5.07
C PHE A 304 4.19 -17.33 4.06
N ALA A 305 4.31 -16.01 3.98
CA ALA A 305 5.39 -15.37 3.23
C ALA A 305 5.84 -14.05 3.85
N SER A 306 7.11 -13.72 3.63
CA SER A 306 7.66 -12.38 3.78
C SER A 306 8.18 -11.91 2.42
N MET A 307 7.46 -10.99 1.80
CA MET A 307 7.83 -10.31 0.56
C MET A 307 8.43 -8.95 0.89
N ILE A 308 9.48 -8.58 0.18
CA ILE A 308 10.15 -7.29 0.32
C ILE A 308 10.19 -6.59 -1.03
N LEU A 309 9.75 -5.34 -1.03
CA LEU A 309 10.09 -4.36 -2.05
C LEU A 309 11.44 -3.72 -1.69
N PHE A 310 12.36 -3.74 -2.65
CA PHE A 310 13.67 -3.11 -2.54
C PHE A 310 13.79 -1.93 -3.50
N GLY A 311 14.71 -1.02 -3.22
CA GLY A 311 15.11 0.07 -4.11
C GLY A 311 14.30 1.35 -3.92
N THR A 312 14.09 2.07 -5.02
CA THR A 312 13.38 3.35 -5.08
C THR A 312 12.54 3.41 -6.35
N ASP A 313 11.72 4.46 -6.51
CA ASP A 313 10.98 4.68 -7.75
C ASP A 313 11.90 4.62 -8.99
N ASN A 314 11.42 3.94 -10.03
CA ASN A 314 12.10 3.63 -11.30
C ASN A 314 13.36 2.75 -11.19
N ASN A 315 13.68 2.25 -10.00
CA ASN A 315 14.75 1.28 -9.75
C ASN A 315 14.39 0.43 -8.52
N SER A 316 13.34 -0.39 -8.65
CA SER A 316 12.85 -1.25 -7.58
C SER A 316 12.75 -2.72 -8.01
N SER A 317 12.84 -3.63 -7.05
CA SER A 317 12.75 -5.07 -7.27
C SER A 317 11.93 -5.72 -6.16
N ILE A 318 11.06 -6.67 -6.49
CA ILE A 318 10.33 -7.48 -5.53
C ILE A 318 10.96 -8.87 -5.44
N SER A 319 11.30 -9.30 -4.23
CA SER A 319 11.62 -10.71 -3.94
C SER A 319 11.11 -11.10 -2.55
N GLY A 320 11.09 -12.39 -2.23
CA GLY A 320 10.53 -12.86 -0.97
C GLY A 320 10.85 -14.30 -0.62
N ILE A 321 10.53 -14.65 0.62
CA ILE A 321 10.57 -16.00 1.16
C ILE A 321 9.14 -16.46 1.44
N TRP A 322 8.77 -17.60 0.86
CA TRP A 322 7.51 -18.30 1.10
C TRP A 322 7.77 -19.62 1.81
N VAL A 323 6.82 -20.02 2.65
CA VAL A 323 6.84 -21.29 3.38
C VAL A 323 5.45 -21.91 3.30
N TRP A 324 5.36 -23.16 2.86
CA TRP A 324 4.09 -23.90 2.83
C TRP A 324 4.29 -25.40 3.06
N ARG A 325 3.19 -26.06 3.42
CA ARG A 325 3.11 -27.52 3.56
C ARG A 325 3.24 -28.21 2.19
N GLY A 326 3.93 -29.34 2.16
CA GLY A 326 4.29 -30.05 0.93
C GLY A 326 5.65 -29.65 0.35
N HIS A 327 5.96 -30.21 -0.82
CA HIS A 327 7.28 -30.13 -1.45
C HIS A 327 7.27 -29.64 -2.90
N GLU A 328 6.08 -29.47 -3.48
CA GLU A 328 5.86 -28.91 -4.81
C GLU A 328 5.53 -27.42 -4.72
N LEU A 329 5.37 -26.77 -5.88
CA LEU A 329 5.06 -25.35 -5.97
C LEU A 329 3.57 -25.13 -5.67
N ALA A 330 3.21 -24.49 -4.55
CA ALA A 330 1.82 -24.45 -4.07
C ALA A 330 0.82 -23.97 -5.13
N PHE A 331 1.18 -22.99 -5.95
CA PHE A 331 0.33 -22.42 -6.99
C PHE A 331 -0.14 -23.43 -8.05
N THR A 332 0.64 -24.47 -8.35
CA THR A 332 0.22 -25.49 -9.33
C THR A 332 -0.83 -26.47 -8.78
N LEU A 333 -1.08 -26.47 -7.47
CA LEU A 333 -2.05 -27.36 -6.81
C LEU A 333 -3.51 -26.90 -6.95
N CYS A 334 -3.76 -25.63 -7.31
CA CYS A 334 -5.11 -25.08 -7.48
C CYS A 334 -5.15 -24.01 -8.57
N PRO A 335 -6.03 -24.10 -9.59
CA PRO A 335 -6.15 -23.09 -10.64
C PRO A 335 -6.38 -21.67 -10.13
N ASP A 336 -7.13 -21.51 -9.02
CA ASP A 336 -7.39 -20.22 -8.35
C ASP A 336 -6.11 -19.44 -8.00
N TRP A 337 -4.98 -20.12 -7.82
CA TRP A 337 -3.72 -19.54 -7.35
C TRP A 337 -2.73 -19.23 -8.49
N GLN A 338 -3.10 -19.54 -9.74
CA GLN A 338 -2.19 -19.47 -10.90
C GLN A 338 -2.12 -18.10 -11.58
N VAL A 339 -2.78 -17.07 -11.02
CA VAL A 339 -2.91 -15.75 -11.64
C VAL A 339 -1.57 -14.98 -11.73
N ASP A 340 -0.79 -14.96 -10.65
CA ASP A 340 0.40 -14.10 -10.53
C ASP A 340 1.73 -14.86 -10.55
N TYR A 341 1.72 -16.15 -10.21
CA TYR A 341 2.94 -16.90 -9.89
C TYR A 341 3.91 -16.98 -11.09
N GLU A 342 3.41 -16.96 -12.33
CA GLU A 342 4.26 -17.00 -13.53
C GLU A 342 5.09 -15.73 -13.72
N SER A 343 4.70 -14.60 -13.12
CA SER A 343 5.48 -13.35 -13.11
C SER A 343 6.68 -13.38 -12.17
N TYR A 344 6.83 -14.45 -11.38
CA TYR A 344 7.96 -14.67 -10.48
C TYR A 344 8.78 -15.88 -10.91
N GLU A 345 10.08 -15.86 -10.65
CA GLU A 345 10.90 -17.07 -10.57
C GLU A 345 10.71 -17.70 -9.19
N TRP A 346 10.68 -19.04 -9.14
CA TRP A 346 10.47 -19.80 -7.91
C TRP A 346 11.61 -20.80 -7.71
N LYS A 347 12.33 -20.67 -6.59
CA LYS A 347 13.46 -21.53 -6.25
C LYS A 347 13.26 -22.13 -4.86
N LYS A 348 13.00 -23.44 -4.80
CA LYS A 348 13.01 -24.21 -3.57
C LYS A 348 14.40 -24.12 -2.92
N LEU A 349 14.43 -23.85 -1.61
CA LEU A 349 15.66 -23.73 -0.83
C LEU A 349 15.86 -24.98 0.05
N ASP A 350 17.11 -25.35 0.31
CA ASP A 350 17.44 -26.36 1.31
C ASP A 350 17.52 -25.71 2.70
N PRO A 351 16.63 -26.03 3.67
CA PRO A 351 16.67 -25.47 5.02
C PRO A 351 17.94 -25.83 5.81
N LYS A 352 18.75 -26.79 5.34
CA LYS A 352 20.01 -27.19 5.96
C LYS A 352 21.19 -26.31 5.55
N ASP A 353 21.12 -25.60 4.41
CA ASP A 353 22.16 -24.67 3.97
C ASP A 353 22.16 -23.39 4.84
N GLU A 354 23.32 -23.04 5.39
CA GLU A 354 23.53 -21.80 6.15
C GLU A 354 23.20 -20.54 5.33
N LYS A 355 23.32 -20.59 3.99
CA LYS A 355 22.87 -19.49 3.11
C LYS A 355 21.35 -19.36 3.11
N THR A 356 20.62 -20.48 3.06
CA THR A 356 19.15 -20.48 3.21
C THR A 356 18.78 -19.92 4.58
N LYS A 357 19.42 -20.37 5.65
CA LYS A 357 19.14 -19.88 7.01
C LYS A 357 19.37 -18.38 7.14
N LYS A 358 20.50 -17.87 6.63
CA LYS A 358 20.78 -16.43 6.56
C LYS A 358 19.68 -15.69 5.78
N LEU A 359 19.39 -16.13 4.56
CA LEU A 359 18.41 -15.48 3.67
C LEU A 359 17.02 -15.44 4.30
N VAL A 360 16.54 -16.56 4.85
CA VAL A 360 15.26 -16.65 5.55
C VAL A 360 15.24 -15.73 6.77
N ASN A 361 16.31 -15.68 7.57
CA ASN A 361 16.38 -14.78 8.71
C ASN A 361 16.35 -13.30 8.27
N GLU A 362 17.11 -12.92 7.24
CA GLU A 362 17.12 -11.55 6.71
C GLU A 362 15.73 -11.14 6.19
N TYR A 363 15.04 -12.03 5.45
CA TYR A 363 13.69 -11.77 4.96
C TYR A 363 12.62 -11.83 6.06
N LEU A 364 12.81 -12.59 7.14
CA LEU A 364 11.90 -12.58 8.29
C LEU A 364 12.09 -11.34 9.17
N MET A 365 13.31 -10.82 9.35
CA MET A 365 13.58 -9.59 10.11
C MET A 365 13.33 -8.31 9.34
N TRP A 366 13.36 -8.36 8.00
CA TRP A 366 13.52 -7.19 7.11
C TRP A 366 14.86 -6.45 7.27
N GLU A 367 15.80 -7.03 8.02
CA GLU A 367 17.16 -6.54 8.23
C GLU A 367 18.17 -7.52 7.62
N GLY A 368 19.01 -7.04 6.69
CA GLY A 368 19.96 -7.89 5.97
C GLY A 368 20.82 -7.12 4.98
N ASP A 369 21.73 -7.85 4.33
CA ASP A 369 22.60 -7.34 3.27
C ASP A 369 21.90 -7.37 1.89
N PHE A 370 21.00 -8.34 1.68
CA PHE A 370 20.12 -8.47 0.51
C PHE A 370 20.84 -8.34 -0.85
N ASP A 371 22.08 -8.83 -0.95
CA ASP A 371 22.97 -8.67 -2.12
C ASP A 371 23.16 -7.20 -2.57
N GLY A 372 23.09 -6.26 -1.62
CA GLY A 372 23.18 -4.82 -1.85
C GLY A 372 21.87 -4.12 -2.23
N LYS A 373 20.74 -4.84 -2.28
CA LYS A 373 19.41 -4.26 -2.51
C LYS A 373 18.95 -3.49 -1.27
N LYS A 374 18.80 -2.16 -1.37
CA LYS A 374 18.28 -1.33 -0.26
C LYS A 374 16.84 -1.73 0.07
N PHE A 375 16.54 -2.10 1.32
CA PHE A 375 15.16 -2.31 1.78
C PHE A 375 14.30 -1.05 1.58
N ASN A 376 13.06 -1.22 1.11
CA ASN A 376 12.09 -0.13 0.98
C ASN A 376 10.84 -0.40 1.83
N GLN A 377 10.10 -1.48 1.54
CA GLN A 377 8.86 -1.85 2.24
C GLN A 377 8.72 -3.36 2.34
N GLY A 378 8.20 -3.84 3.47
CA GLY A 378 7.92 -5.25 3.73
C GLY A 378 6.43 -5.56 3.74
N LYS A 379 6.07 -6.77 3.30
CA LYS A 379 4.70 -7.30 3.30
C LYS A 379 4.70 -8.74 3.80
N ILE A 380 3.74 -9.08 4.66
CA ILE A 380 3.58 -10.43 5.23
C ILE A 380 2.29 -11.05 4.73
N PHE A 381 2.37 -12.27 4.21
CA PHE A 381 1.23 -13.12 3.92
C PHE A 381 1.02 -14.08 5.10
N LYS A 382 -0.14 -14.00 5.76
CA LYS A 382 -0.48 -14.82 6.94
C LYS A 382 -1.99 -15.00 7.07
#